data_AF-A0A559KL29-F1
#
_entry.id   AF-A0A559KL29-F1
#
_cell.length_a   1.000
_cell.length_b   1.000
_cell.length_c   1.000
_cell.angle_alpha   90.00
_cell.angle_beta   90.00
_cell.angle_gamma   90.00
#
_symmetry.space_group_name_H-M   'P 1'
#
loop_
_entity.id
_entity.type
_entity.pdbx_description
1 polymer ?
#
loop_
_entity_poly.entity_id
_entity_poly.type
_entity_poly.pdbx_seq_one_letter_code
_entity_poly.pdbx_strand_id
1 'polypeptide(L)'
;MELNRLFPLPTAINASPLLDTSVHALSSSSAIFSFEPHVKAPFDASRRLFDHPRANAENASSLNAAYPKRGIFKTAAMNNATSDQKFTIDLSPARNGRIPEAVREKLAGNGFNEVLDFFQDVNSTYVAQIRSIMHELIGADLSQAHKTGNLNYRLCDYNTDTADPTSGDGCGAHTDYGTFTIIFQDGTSGLEIEHAEQPGL
;
A
#
# COMPACT_ATOMS: atom_id res chain seq x y z
N MET A 1 33.13 -15.16 -34.60
CA MET A 1 32.02 -16.07 -34.27
C MET A 1 31.25 -15.41 -33.13
N GLU A 2 30.42 -14.42 -33.47
CA GLU A 2 29.57 -13.72 -32.49
C GLU A 2 28.20 -14.37 -32.47
N LEU A 3 27.80 -14.86 -31.30
CA LEU A 3 26.47 -15.38 -31.03
C LEU A 3 25.53 -14.20 -30.77
N ASN A 4 24.85 -13.75 -31.82
CA ASN A 4 23.64 -12.94 -31.69
C ASN A 4 22.58 -13.74 -30.91
N ARG A 5 22.52 -13.56 -29.59
CA ARG A 5 21.33 -13.92 -28.82
C ARG A 5 20.24 -12.91 -29.15
N LEU A 6 19.38 -13.26 -30.10
CA LEU A 6 18.08 -12.60 -30.22
C LEU A 6 17.32 -12.86 -28.91
N PHE A 7 17.16 -11.81 -28.11
CA PHE A 7 16.09 -11.79 -27.12
C PHE A 7 14.76 -11.82 -27.89
N PRO A 8 13.83 -12.70 -27.55
CA PRO A 8 12.51 -12.67 -28.17
C PRO A 8 11.86 -11.32 -27.89
N LEU A 9 11.26 -10.73 -28.92
CA LEU A 9 10.38 -9.56 -28.78
C LEU A 9 9.32 -9.85 -27.71
N PRO A 10 8.94 -8.87 -26.87
CA PRO A 10 7.90 -9.06 -25.88
C PRO A 10 6.64 -9.56 -26.58
N THR A 11 6.20 -10.76 -26.21
CA THR A 11 4.91 -11.28 -26.65
C THR A 11 3.85 -10.36 -26.05
N ALA A 12 2.97 -9.81 -26.87
CA ALA A 12 1.86 -9.00 -26.38
C ALA A 12 1.06 -9.85 -25.37
N ILE A 13 1.15 -9.47 -24.09
CA ILE A 13 0.33 -10.07 -23.04
C ILE A 13 -1.10 -9.63 -23.36
N ASN A 14 -1.94 -10.56 -23.81
CA ASN A 14 -3.37 -10.34 -23.92
C ASN A 14 -3.93 -10.24 -22.49
N ALA A 15 -3.83 -9.04 -21.91
CA ALA A 15 -4.36 -8.74 -20.60
C ALA A 15 -5.88 -8.90 -20.63
N SER A 16 -6.43 -9.54 -19.60
CA SER A 16 -7.86 -9.57 -19.35
C SER A 16 -8.44 -8.14 -19.28
N PRO A 17 -9.73 -7.93 -19.63
CA PRO A 17 -10.32 -6.62 -19.98
C PRO A 17 -10.41 -5.57 -18.85
N LEU A 18 -9.83 -5.81 -17.68
CA LEU A 18 -9.81 -4.88 -16.54
C LEU A 18 -8.50 -4.06 -16.40
N LEU A 19 -7.44 -4.45 -17.12
CA LEU A 19 -6.23 -3.64 -17.33
C LEU A 19 -6.11 -3.27 -18.82
N ASP A 20 -7.25 -3.06 -19.47
CA ASP A 20 -7.33 -2.54 -20.86
C ASP A 20 -7.00 -1.03 -20.90
N THR A 21 -6.90 -0.39 -19.73
CA THR A 21 -6.24 0.90 -19.56
C THR A 21 -4.74 0.70 -19.73
N SER A 22 -4.26 1.21 -20.86
CA SER A 22 -2.87 1.29 -21.29
C SER A 22 -1.87 1.42 -20.12
N VAL A 23 -1.37 0.25 -19.69
CA VAL A 23 -0.25 0.12 -18.76
C VAL A 23 0.97 0.67 -19.48
N HIS A 24 1.30 1.92 -19.22
CA HIS A 24 2.46 2.56 -19.81
C HIS A 24 3.66 2.34 -18.89
N ALA A 25 4.56 1.46 -19.32
CA ALA A 25 5.90 1.44 -18.75
C ALA A 25 6.56 2.80 -19.02
N LEU A 26 7.10 3.45 -18.00
CA LEU A 26 7.79 4.74 -18.18
C LEU A 26 9.10 4.58 -18.99
N SER A 27 9.63 3.36 -19.06
CA SER A 27 10.77 2.94 -19.89
C SER A 27 10.82 1.40 -20.03
N SER A 28 11.69 0.87 -20.90
CA SER A 28 11.93 -0.58 -21.06
C SER A 28 12.53 -1.27 -19.84
N SER A 29 12.95 -0.49 -18.84
CA SER A 29 13.54 -0.92 -17.57
C SER A 29 12.72 -0.44 -16.36
N SER A 30 11.53 0.14 -16.58
CA SER A 30 10.77 0.76 -15.50
C SER A 30 10.08 -0.28 -14.62
N ALA A 31 10.28 -0.14 -13.31
CA ALA A 31 9.53 -0.86 -12.29
C ALA A 31 8.20 -0.16 -11.92
N ILE A 32 7.83 0.90 -12.64
CA ILE A 32 6.68 1.77 -12.33
C ILE A 32 5.72 1.76 -13.51
N PHE A 33 4.45 1.56 -13.20
CA PHE A 33 3.37 1.49 -14.16
C PHE A 33 2.22 2.38 -13.69
N SER A 34 1.81 3.32 -14.54
CA SER A 34 0.62 4.13 -14.30
C SER A 34 -0.59 3.47 -14.94
N PHE A 35 -1.72 3.48 -14.23
CA PHE A 35 -3.00 3.01 -14.74
C PHE A 35 -4.12 3.87 -14.16
N GLU A 36 -5.26 3.92 -14.86
CA GLU A 36 -6.48 4.53 -14.32
C GLU A 36 -7.21 3.51 -13.45
N PRO A 37 -7.36 3.75 -12.14
CA PRO A 37 -7.97 2.76 -11.27
C PRO A 37 -9.50 2.77 -11.38
N HIS A 38 -10.09 1.59 -11.57
CA HIS A 38 -11.53 1.35 -11.45
C HIS A 38 -12.04 1.48 -9.99
N VAL A 39 -11.21 1.07 -9.03
CA VAL A 39 -11.49 1.18 -7.59
C VAL A 39 -11.05 2.57 -7.08
N LYS A 40 -11.94 3.27 -6.39
CA LYS A 40 -11.64 4.58 -5.79
C LYS A 40 -11.24 4.43 -4.33
N ALA A 41 -10.10 5.00 -3.96
CA ALA A 41 -9.66 5.03 -2.57
C ALA A 41 -10.60 5.91 -1.71
N PRO A 42 -11.06 5.41 -0.54
CA PRO A 42 -12.04 6.11 0.29
C PRO A 42 -11.34 7.11 1.23
N PHE A 43 -10.65 8.12 0.69
CA PHE A 43 -9.81 9.03 1.49
C PHE A 43 -10.56 9.73 2.63
N ASP A 44 -11.82 10.12 2.42
CA ASP A 44 -12.63 10.71 3.49
C ASP A 44 -12.93 9.70 4.63
N ALA A 45 -13.11 8.43 4.30
CA ALA A 45 -13.28 7.37 5.31
C ALA A 45 -11.97 7.11 6.04
N SER A 46 -10.85 7.06 5.32
CA SER A 46 -9.51 6.98 5.90
C SER A 46 -9.26 8.11 6.90
N ARG A 47 -9.62 9.35 6.55
CA ARG A 47 -9.49 10.51 7.45
C ARG A 47 -10.32 10.33 8.73
N ARG A 48 -11.61 9.98 8.61
CA ARG A 48 -12.47 9.70 9.78
C ARG A 48 -11.90 8.59 10.66
N LEU A 49 -11.30 7.56 10.04
CA LEU A 49 -10.70 6.43 10.75
C LEU A 49 -9.43 6.82 11.51
N PHE A 50 -8.67 7.81 11.04
CA PHE A 50 -7.56 8.38 11.79
C PHE A 50 -8.04 9.31 12.91
N ASP A 51 -9.01 10.17 12.63
CA ASP A 51 -9.50 11.17 13.58
C ASP A 51 -10.11 10.53 14.82
N HIS A 52 -10.86 9.44 14.64
CA HIS A 52 -11.58 8.78 15.73
C HIS A 52 -10.68 8.23 16.87
N PRO A 53 -9.67 7.38 16.62
CA PRO A 53 -8.72 6.94 17.65
C PRO A 53 -7.78 8.06 18.11
N ARG A 54 -7.52 9.08 17.30
CA ARG A 54 -6.72 10.25 17.70
C ARG A 54 -7.44 11.07 18.77
N ALA A 55 -8.74 11.27 18.62
CA ALA A 55 -9.58 11.97 19.58
C ALA A 55 -9.88 11.16 20.85
N ASN A 56 -9.60 9.85 20.87
CA ASN A 56 -9.92 8.98 22.00
C ASN A 56 -8.83 7.93 22.26
N ALA A 57 -8.06 8.13 23.33
CA ALA A 57 -6.97 7.24 23.74
C ALA A 57 -7.41 5.80 24.07
N GLU A 58 -8.65 5.59 24.54
CA GLU A 58 -9.18 4.24 24.78
C GLU A 58 -9.36 3.48 23.47
N ASN A 59 -9.85 4.16 22.43
CA ASN A 59 -10.01 3.57 21.10
C ASN A 59 -8.65 3.21 20.48
N ALA A 60 -7.67 4.12 20.56
CA ALA A 60 -6.30 3.85 20.13
C ALA A 60 -5.68 2.65 20.87
N SER A 61 -5.84 2.61 22.20
CA SER A 61 -5.32 1.53 23.04
C SER A 61 -6.00 0.19 22.73
N SER A 62 -7.32 0.18 22.58
CA SER A 62 -8.09 -1.02 22.24
C SER A 62 -7.69 -1.59 20.87
N LEU A 63 -7.47 -0.72 19.89
CA LEU A 63 -7.04 -1.12 18.55
C LEU A 63 -5.61 -1.69 18.57
N ASN A 64 -4.69 -1.08 19.34
CA ASN A 64 -3.34 -1.60 19.50
C ASN A 64 -3.26 -2.89 20.33
N ALA A 65 -4.17 -3.08 21.30
CA ALA A 65 -4.28 -4.29 22.10
C ALA A 65 -4.67 -5.52 21.26
N ALA A 66 -5.40 -5.32 20.15
CA ALA A 66 -5.68 -6.39 19.19
C ALA A 66 -4.40 -6.92 18.48
N TYR A 67 -3.32 -6.13 18.45
CA TYR A 67 -2.05 -6.53 17.84
C TYR A 67 -0.82 -5.97 18.58
N PRO A 68 -0.50 -6.48 19.78
CA PRO A 68 0.38 -5.79 20.73
C PRO A 68 1.85 -5.70 20.28
N LYS A 69 2.33 -6.63 19.42
CA LYS A 69 3.75 -6.67 19.02
C LYS A 69 4.18 -5.44 18.19
N ARG A 70 3.29 -4.88 17.36
CA ARG A 70 3.60 -3.76 16.46
C ARG A 70 2.55 -2.65 16.46
N GLY A 71 1.43 -2.83 17.18
CA GLY A 71 0.26 -1.98 17.09
C GLY A 71 -0.44 -2.07 15.73
N ILE A 72 -1.63 -1.49 15.67
CA ILE A 72 -2.37 -1.22 14.44
C ILE A 72 -2.31 0.27 14.14
N PHE A 73 -2.62 1.13 15.12
CA PHE A 73 -2.55 2.58 15.00
C PHE A 73 -1.27 3.12 15.62
N LYS A 74 -0.46 3.80 14.80
CA LYS A 74 0.89 4.26 15.15
C LYS A 74 0.96 5.78 15.14
N THR A 75 1.44 6.32 16.25
CA THR A 75 1.55 7.76 16.51
C THR A 75 2.96 8.15 16.97
N ALA A 76 3.98 7.40 16.55
CA ALA A 76 5.36 7.62 16.98
C ALA A 76 5.86 9.04 16.66
N ALA A 77 5.42 9.61 15.55
CA ALA A 77 5.76 10.98 15.15
C ALA A 77 5.41 12.05 16.21
N MET A 78 4.45 11.78 17.10
CA MET A 78 4.07 12.71 18.18
C MET A 78 5.10 12.83 19.30
N ASN A 79 6.01 11.87 19.42
CA ASN A 79 6.95 11.80 20.55
C ASN A 79 8.37 11.38 20.16
N ASN A 80 8.61 11.05 18.90
CA ASN A 80 9.93 10.68 18.39
C ASN A 80 10.27 11.47 17.12
N ALA A 81 11.10 12.50 17.26
CA ALA A 81 11.58 13.33 16.17
C ALA A 81 12.40 12.56 15.10
N THR A 82 12.84 11.33 15.40
CA THR A 82 13.57 10.49 14.42
C THR A 82 12.66 9.54 13.65
N SER A 83 11.35 9.54 13.94
CA SER A 83 10.39 8.70 13.20
C SER A 83 9.84 9.44 11.98
N ASP A 84 9.35 8.67 11.00
CA ASP A 84 8.60 9.23 9.87
C ASP A 84 7.46 10.13 10.38
N GLN A 85 7.30 11.29 9.75
CA GLN A 85 6.34 12.33 10.11
C GLN A 85 4.94 12.00 9.56
N LYS A 86 4.40 10.89 10.03
CA LYS A 86 3.10 10.39 9.63
C LYS A 86 2.42 9.61 10.73
N PHE A 87 1.10 9.59 10.69
CA PHE A 87 0.34 8.53 11.34
C PHE A 87 0.20 7.33 10.41
N THR A 88 0.04 6.15 11.01
CA THR A 88 -0.16 4.93 10.23
C THR A 88 -1.21 4.04 10.87
N ILE A 89 -2.12 3.53 10.05
CA ILE A 89 -2.96 2.37 10.39
C ILE A 89 -2.50 1.20 9.51
N ASP A 90 -1.95 0.17 10.15
CA ASP A 90 -1.54 -1.05 9.50
C ASP A 90 -2.58 -2.16 9.71
N LEU A 91 -3.19 -2.62 8.64
CA LEU A 91 -4.11 -3.74 8.60
C LEU A 91 -3.56 -4.89 7.74
N SER A 92 -4.16 -6.04 7.90
CA SER A 92 -3.96 -7.23 7.05
C SER A 92 -5.09 -8.20 7.36
N PRO A 93 -5.33 -9.25 6.56
CA PRO A 93 -6.29 -10.30 6.95
C PRO A 93 -6.03 -10.84 8.36
N ALA A 94 -4.76 -11.05 8.72
CA ALA A 94 -4.36 -11.55 10.03
C ALA A 94 -4.56 -10.54 11.17
N ARG A 95 -4.26 -9.25 10.96
CA ARG A 95 -4.49 -8.20 11.97
C ARG A 95 -5.98 -7.94 12.14
N ASN A 96 -6.70 -7.85 11.02
CA ASN A 96 -8.15 -7.67 10.98
C ASN A 96 -8.84 -8.79 11.77
N GLY A 97 -8.49 -10.05 11.52
CA GLY A 97 -9.06 -11.21 12.24
C GLY A 97 -8.79 -11.23 13.75
N ARG A 98 -7.91 -10.37 14.28
CA ARG A 98 -7.64 -10.24 15.72
C ARG A 98 -8.36 -9.06 16.38
N ILE A 99 -8.97 -8.15 15.61
CA ILE A 99 -9.72 -7.02 16.15
C ILE A 99 -11.04 -7.56 16.71
N PRO A 100 -11.30 -7.43 18.03
CA PRO A 100 -12.55 -7.90 18.64
C PRO A 100 -13.77 -7.17 18.08
N GLU A 101 -14.92 -7.86 18.04
CA GLU A 101 -16.16 -7.28 17.50
C GLU A 101 -16.55 -5.97 18.20
N ALA A 102 -16.45 -5.92 19.53
CA ALA A 102 -16.73 -4.69 20.28
C ALA A 102 -15.82 -3.50 19.88
N VAL A 103 -14.59 -3.75 19.43
CA VAL A 103 -13.71 -2.71 18.91
C VAL A 103 -14.10 -2.34 17.48
N ARG A 104 -14.50 -3.31 16.66
CA ARG A 104 -15.02 -3.07 15.30
C ARG A 104 -16.28 -2.21 15.35
N GLU A 105 -17.22 -2.50 16.24
CA GLU A 105 -18.46 -1.73 16.42
C GLU A 105 -18.19 -0.27 16.78
N LYS A 106 -17.19 0.00 17.66
CA LYS A 106 -16.77 1.38 17.98
C LYS A 106 -16.23 2.12 16.75
N LEU A 107 -15.61 1.40 15.82
CA LEU A 107 -15.02 1.95 14.60
C LEU A 107 -16.00 1.95 13.42
N ALA A 108 -17.07 1.15 13.48
CA ALA A 108 -18.12 1.05 12.47
C ALA A 108 -18.87 2.39 12.39
N GLY A 109 -18.74 3.08 11.26
CA GLY A 109 -19.24 4.45 11.07
C GLY A 109 -18.16 5.53 11.08
N ASN A 110 -16.94 5.21 11.53
CA ASN A 110 -15.78 6.08 11.43
C ASN A 110 -14.86 5.67 10.27
N GLY A 111 -15.42 5.11 9.19
CA GLY A 111 -14.67 4.76 7.98
C GLY A 111 -14.01 3.39 7.97
N PHE A 112 -14.08 2.62 9.07
CA PHE A 112 -13.40 1.33 9.17
C PHE A 112 -13.91 0.30 8.16
N ASN A 113 -15.23 0.19 7.98
CA ASN A 113 -15.82 -0.78 7.06
C ASN A 113 -15.53 -0.38 5.61
N GLU A 114 -15.68 0.90 5.26
CA GLU A 114 -15.39 1.39 3.92
C GLU A 114 -13.92 1.18 3.52
N VAL A 115 -13.00 1.31 4.47
CA VAL A 115 -11.57 1.01 4.27
C VAL A 115 -11.34 -0.50 4.05
N LEU A 116 -12.03 -1.37 4.79
CA LEU A 116 -11.93 -2.82 4.60
C LEU A 116 -12.53 -3.26 3.25
N ASP A 117 -13.69 -2.72 2.89
CA ASP A 117 -14.34 -2.97 1.60
C ASP A 117 -13.41 -2.53 0.44
N PHE A 118 -12.79 -1.35 0.56
CA PHE A 118 -11.80 -0.89 -0.41
C PHE A 118 -10.62 -1.87 -0.57
N PHE A 119 -10.06 -2.38 0.51
CA PHE A 119 -8.96 -3.36 0.39
C PHE A 119 -9.41 -4.69 -0.20
N GLN A 120 -10.65 -5.10 0.04
CA GLN A 120 -11.25 -6.26 -0.61
C GLN A 120 -11.41 -6.04 -2.11
N ASP A 121 -11.87 -4.86 -2.52
CA ASP A 121 -12.02 -4.47 -3.92
C ASP A 121 -10.67 -4.40 -4.65
N VAL A 122 -9.66 -3.78 -4.04
CA VAL A 122 -8.29 -3.76 -4.56
C VAL A 122 -7.73 -5.17 -4.73
N ASN A 123 -7.95 -6.04 -3.75
CA ASN A 123 -7.47 -7.42 -3.80
C ASN A 123 -8.15 -8.22 -4.91
N SER A 124 -9.47 -8.13 -5.02
CA SER A 124 -10.24 -8.85 -6.05
C SER A 124 -9.99 -8.32 -7.46
N THR A 125 -9.77 -7.02 -7.61
CA THR A 125 -9.60 -6.36 -8.91
C THR A 125 -8.16 -6.44 -9.41
N TYR A 126 -7.17 -6.07 -8.58
CA TYR A 126 -5.80 -5.85 -9.07
C TYR A 126 -4.83 -6.93 -8.64
N VAL A 127 -4.89 -7.42 -7.40
CA VAL A 127 -3.84 -8.30 -6.86
C VAL A 127 -3.77 -9.62 -7.63
N ALA A 128 -4.89 -10.24 -7.96
CA ALA A 128 -4.92 -11.47 -8.74
C ALA A 128 -4.37 -11.25 -10.16
N GLN A 129 -4.75 -10.15 -10.80
CA GLN A 129 -4.34 -9.83 -12.16
C GLN A 129 -2.84 -9.49 -12.25
N ILE A 130 -2.34 -8.62 -11.36
CA ILE A 130 -0.92 -8.28 -11.27
C ILE A 130 -0.09 -9.53 -11.02
N ARG A 131 -0.54 -10.43 -10.14
CA ARG A 131 0.14 -11.72 -9.93
C ARG A 131 0.19 -12.53 -11.21
N SER A 132 -0.91 -12.66 -11.96
CA SER A 132 -0.92 -13.39 -13.23
C SER A 132 0.10 -12.83 -14.22
N ILE A 133 0.10 -11.50 -14.40
CA ILE A 133 1.05 -10.81 -15.28
C ILE A 133 2.50 -11.09 -14.85
N MET A 134 2.79 -11.04 -13.55
CA MET A 134 4.13 -11.33 -13.02
C MET A 134 4.57 -12.78 -13.25
N HIS A 135 3.66 -13.76 -13.12
CA HIS A 135 3.96 -15.17 -13.43
C HIS A 135 4.38 -15.32 -14.89
N GLU A 136 3.63 -14.69 -15.80
CA GLU A 136 3.89 -14.73 -17.24
C GLU A 136 5.22 -14.04 -17.59
N LEU A 137 5.47 -12.85 -17.05
CA LEU A 137 6.69 -12.08 -17.31
C LEU A 137 7.96 -12.79 -16.81
N ILE A 138 7.88 -13.43 -15.64
CA ILE A 138 9.02 -14.16 -15.06
C ILE A 138 9.17 -15.55 -15.68
N GLY A 139 8.10 -16.08 -16.30
CA GLY A 139 8.06 -17.44 -16.82
C GLY A 139 8.13 -18.50 -15.72
N ALA A 140 7.69 -18.17 -14.50
CA ALA A 140 7.72 -19.05 -13.35
C ALA A 140 6.41 -19.00 -12.54
N ASP A 141 6.04 -20.13 -11.96
CA ASP A 141 4.87 -20.22 -11.08
C ASP A 141 5.20 -19.68 -9.67
N LEU A 142 4.69 -18.48 -9.36
CA LEU A 142 4.83 -17.84 -8.04
C LEU A 142 3.67 -18.17 -7.09
N SER A 143 2.72 -19.04 -7.49
CA SER A 143 1.53 -19.36 -6.69
C SER A 143 1.90 -19.89 -5.30
N GLN A 144 2.96 -20.70 -5.21
CA GLN A 144 3.46 -21.23 -3.96
C GLN A 144 4.04 -20.15 -3.04
N ALA A 145 4.71 -19.14 -3.61
CA ALA A 145 5.22 -18.00 -2.85
C ALA A 145 4.08 -17.12 -2.29
N HIS A 146 2.93 -17.10 -2.96
CA HIS A 146 1.79 -16.26 -2.61
C HIS A 146 0.59 -16.99 -1.99
N LYS A 147 0.69 -18.30 -1.75
CA LYS A 147 -0.43 -19.17 -1.34
C LYS A 147 -1.18 -18.72 -0.09
N THR A 148 -0.50 -18.03 0.83
CA THR A 148 -1.07 -17.59 2.11
C THR A 148 -1.71 -16.21 2.03
N GLY A 149 -1.59 -15.50 0.88
CA GLY A 149 -2.14 -14.16 0.74
C GLY A 149 -1.61 -13.19 1.80
N ASN A 150 -0.30 -13.25 2.09
CA ASN A 150 0.36 -12.38 3.08
C ASN A 150 0.39 -10.92 2.59
N LEU A 151 -0.76 -10.27 2.65
CA LEU A 151 -0.99 -8.89 2.26
C LEU A 151 -0.88 -7.99 3.50
N ASN A 152 -0.30 -6.81 3.32
CA ASN A 152 -0.35 -5.74 4.31
C ASN A 152 -1.02 -4.54 3.66
N TYR A 153 -1.96 -3.96 4.38
CA TYR A 153 -2.67 -2.75 3.98
C TYR A 153 -2.21 -1.62 4.90
N ARG A 154 -1.74 -0.53 4.31
CA ARG A 154 -1.22 0.60 5.07
C ARG A 154 -1.96 1.86 4.66
N LEU A 155 -2.59 2.50 5.64
CA LEU A 155 -3.05 3.87 5.52
C LEU A 155 -1.97 4.78 6.13
N CYS A 156 -1.66 5.87 5.45
CA CYS A 156 -0.75 6.90 5.92
C CYS A 156 -1.51 8.23 5.98
N ASP A 157 -1.35 8.97 7.08
CA ASP A 157 -1.85 10.34 7.22
C ASP A 157 -0.63 11.25 7.46
N TYR A 158 -0.22 11.95 6.41
CA TYR A 158 0.86 12.93 6.42
C TYR A 158 0.26 14.30 6.76
N ASN A 159 -0.05 14.50 8.03
CA ASN A 159 -0.69 15.73 8.47
C ASN A 159 0.32 16.73 9.05
N THR A 160 -0.11 17.98 9.17
CA THR A 160 0.73 19.06 9.72
C THR A 160 1.04 18.89 11.20
N ASP A 161 0.28 18.07 11.94
CA ASP A 161 0.52 17.83 13.37
C ASP A 161 1.81 17.04 13.60
N THR A 162 2.24 16.24 12.61
CA THR A 162 3.45 15.43 12.66
C THR A 162 4.63 16.04 11.89
N ALA A 163 4.41 17.13 11.17
CA ALA A 163 5.42 17.74 10.31
C ALA A 163 6.53 18.41 11.12
N ASP A 164 7.78 18.10 10.79
CA ASP A 164 8.95 18.83 11.27
C ASP A 164 9.18 20.03 10.34
N PRO A 165 9.16 21.27 10.85
CA PRO A 165 9.37 22.46 10.03
C PRO A 165 10.77 22.55 9.40
N THR A 166 11.71 21.71 9.84
CA THR A 166 13.09 21.68 9.35
C THR A 166 13.37 20.54 8.36
N SER A 167 12.40 19.64 8.14
CA SER A 167 12.50 18.52 7.22
C SER A 167 11.61 18.74 6.00
N GLY A 168 12.13 18.42 4.81
CA GLY A 168 11.29 18.30 3.60
C GLY A 168 10.58 16.95 3.52
N ASP A 169 11.03 15.95 4.29
CA ASP A 169 10.63 14.56 4.11
C ASP A 169 9.61 14.14 5.17
N GLY A 170 8.44 13.69 4.71
CA GLY A 170 7.44 13.04 5.57
C GLY A 170 7.77 11.58 5.90
N CYS A 171 8.54 10.93 5.04
CA CYS A 171 8.97 9.54 5.18
C CYS A 171 10.34 9.41 4.52
N GLY A 172 11.30 8.79 5.21
CA GLY A 172 12.63 8.57 4.64
C GLY A 172 12.63 7.64 3.42
N ALA A 173 13.67 7.77 2.59
CA ALA A 173 13.89 6.89 1.44
C ALA A 173 14.00 5.41 1.87
N HIS A 174 13.24 4.53 1.22
CA HIS A 174 13.25 3.10 1.49
C HIS A 174 12.69 2.29 0.32
N THR A 175 12.90 0.98 0.38
CA THR A 175 12.21 -0.01 -0.47
C THR A 175 11.19 -0.78 0.36
N ASP A 176 10.06 -1.11 -0.25
CA ASP A 176 9.08 -1.99 0.37
C ASP A 176 9.58 -3.44 0.38
N TYR A 177 9.20 -4.20 1.42
CA TYR A 177 9.63 -5.60 1.59
C TYR A 177 8.88 -6.61 0.71
N GLY A 178 7.82 -6.18 0.03
CA GLY A 178 6.89 -7.04 -0.70
C GLY A 178 7.35 -7.37 -2.12
N THR A 179 6.51 -8.14 -2.84
CA THR A 179 6.74 -8.45 -4.25
C THR A 179 6.35 -7.29 -5.16
N PHE A 180 5.30 -6.55 -4.81
CA PHE A 180 4.88 -5.31 -5.44
C PHE A 180 4.06 -4.49 -4.44
N THR A 181 3.92 -3.20 -4.72
CA THR A 181 3.09 -2.27 -3.95
C THR A 181 2.12 -1.57 -4.91
N ILE A 182 0.86 -1.41 -4.48
CA ILE A 182 -0.14 -0.57 -5.17
C ILE A 182 -0.36 0.65 -4.28
N ILE A 183 -0.11 1.85 -4.82
CA ILE A 183 -0.21 3.12 -4.09
C ILE A 183 -1.38 3.93 -4.64
N PHE A 184 -2.23 4.44 -3.74
CA PHE A 184 -3.27 5.41 -4.03
C PHE A 184 -2.95 6.71 -3.28
N GLN A 185 -3.05 7.86 -3.95
CA GLN A 185 -2.82 9.19 -3.35
C GLN A 185 -4.02 10.10 -3.58
N ASP A 186 -4.29 11.01 -2.66
CA ASP A 186 -5.46 11.90 -2.65
C ASP A 186 -5.28 13.17 -3.51
N GLY A 187 -4.25 13.17 -4.37
CA GLY A 187 -3.90 14.28 -5.25
C GLY A 187 -2.89 15.25 -4.63
N THR A 188 -2.59 15.15 -3.33
CA THR A 188 -1.48 15.90 -2.72
C THR A 188 -0.14 15.30 -3.18
N SER A 189 0.73 16.16 -3.71
CA SER A 189 2.09 15.79 -4.13
C SER A 189 2.97 15.45 -2.93
N GLY A 190 3.97 14.58 -3.13
CA GLY A 190 4.97 14.27 -2.10
C GLY A 190 5.58 12.86 -2.20
N LEU A 191 5.03 11.99 -3.05
CA LEU A 191 5.72 10.74 -3.40
C LEU A 191 6.80 11.05 -4.42
N GLU A 192 8.03 10.72 -4.05
CA GLU A 192 9.18 10.73 -4.93
C GLU A 192 9.66 9.29 -5.10
N ILE A 193 10.01 8.93 -6.34
CA ILE A 193 10.55 7.60 -6.64
C ILE A 193 11.89 7.80 -7.32
N GLU A 194 12.90 7.15 -6.76
CA GLU A 194 14.25 7.19 -7.29
C GLU A 194 14.31 6.60 -8.71
N HIS A 195 15.15 7.20 -9.54
CA HIS A 195 15.38 6.68 -10.89
C HIS A 195 15.98 5.28 -10.84
N ALA A 196 15.38 4.33 -11.56
CA ALA A 196 15.82 2.93 -11.58
C ALA A 196 17.28 2.73 -12.00
N GLU A 197 17.85 3.67 -12.74
CA GLU A 197 19.25 3.63 -13.22
C GLU A 197 20.25 4.28 -12.24
N GLN A 198 19.75 4.92 -11.18
CA GLN A 198 20.56 5.61 -10.18
C GLN A 198 20.03 5.34 -8.75
N PRO A 199 20.04 4.08 -8.27
CA PRO A 199 19.57 3.76 -6.93
C PRO A 199 20.57 4.18 -5.84
N GLY A 200 20.07 4.72 -4.73
CA GLY A 200 20.79 5.17 -3.53
C GLY A 200 21.55 6.50 -3.62
N LEU A 201 21.17 7.45 -4.49
CA LEU A 201 21.83 8.77 -4.61
C LEU A 201 21.09 9.91 -3.91
#